data_AF-H8H3B4-F1
#
_entry.id   AF-H8H3B4-F1
#
_cell.length_a   1.000
_cell.length_b   1.000
_cell.length_c   1.000
_cell.angle_alpha   90.00
_cell.angle_beta   90.00
_cell.angle_gamma   90.00
#
_symmetry.space_group_name_H-M   'P 1'
#
loop_
_entity.id
_entity.type
_entity.pdbx_description
1 polymer ?
#
loop_
_entity_poly.entity_id
_entity_poly.type
_entity_poly.pdbx_seq_one_letter_code
_entity_poly.pdbx_strand_id
1 'polypeptide(L)'
;MKKYVKYFNASARGLIIPDTQLPKAAAGWGVGYQYVDEKDGEYQVNHTTGTYLVDRVGNRRLVWDYLQLTTNPQRVAQDVQVVLE
;
A
#
# COMPACT_ATOMS: atom_id res chain seq x y z
N MET A 1 5.65 -10.61 8.85
CA MET A 1 4.73 -9.44 8.82
C MET A 1 4.69 -8.63 10.13
N LYS A 2 4.29 -9.20 11.28
CA LYS A 2 4.15 -8.43 12.54
C LYS A 2 5.42 -7.67 12.96
N LYS A 3 6.61 -8.31 12.91
CA LYS A 3 7.89 -7.65 13.24
C LYS A 3 8.20 -6.47 12.31
N TYR A 4 7.99 -6.65 11.00
CA TYR A 4 8.26 -5.63 9.99
C TYR A 4 7.37 -4.40 10.18
N VAL A 5 6.04 -4.59 10.28
CA VAL A 5 5.11 -3.46 10.40
C VAL A 5 5.28 -2.70 11.72
N LYS A 6 5.55 -3.41 12.82
CA LYS A 6 5.73 -2.79 14.14
C LYS A 6 7.05 -2.05 14.30
N TYR A 7 8.04 -2.31 13.43
CA TYR A 7 9.26 -1.50 13.36
C TYR A 7 8.94 -0.04 13.00
N PHE A 8 7.99 0.20 12.08
CA PHE A 8 7.62 1.54 11.64
C PHE A 8 6.61 2.23 12.56
N ASN A 9 5.58 1.50 13.02
CA ASN A 9 4.56 2.08 13.89
C ASN A 9 3.87 0.98 14.73
N ALA A 10 3.80 1.18 16.05
CA ALA A 10 3.21 0.23 16.98
C ALA A 10 1.72 -0.05 16.74
N SER A 11 1.00 0.86 16.08
CA SER A 11 -0.44 0.75 15.76
C SER A 11 -0.71 0.23 14.34
N ALA A 12 0.30 0.18 13.46
CA ALA A 12 0.11 -0.26 12.09
C ALA A 12 -0.27 -1.75 11.99
N ARG A 13 -1.01 -2.09 10.94
CA ARG A 13 -1.52 -3.44 10.66
C ARG A 13 -1.01 -3.90 9.30
N GLY A 14 -0.49 -5.12 9.25
CA GLY A 14 -0.13 -5.79 7.99
C GLY A 14 -1.17 -6.86 7.66
N LEU A 15 -1.40 -7.07 6.38
CA LEU A 15 -2.29 -8.11 5.86
C LEU A 15 -1.47 -9.11 5.05
N ILE A 16 -1.82 -10.39 5.16
CA ILE A 16 -1.31 -11.45 4.28
C ILE A 16 -2.53 -12.01 3.57
N ILE A 17 -2.56 -11.91 2.25
CA ILE A 17 -3.62 -12.46 1.42
C ILE A 17 -3.10 -13.78 0.85
N PRO A 18 -3.87 -14.89 0.94
CA PRO A 18 -3.47 -16.15 0.32
C PRO A 18 -3.25 -15.98 -1.19
N ASP A 19 -2.26 -16.69 -1.75
CA ASP A 19 -1.89 -16.58 -3.17
C ASP A 19 -3.07 -16.83 -4.12
N THR A 20 -3.98 -17.72 -3.74
CA THR A 20 -5.21 -18.01 -4.51
C THR A 20 -6.20 -16.85 -4.57
N GLN A 21 -6.13 -15.91 -3.61
CA GLN A 21 -7.00 -14.74 -3.51
C GLN A 21 -6.30 -13.45 -3.97
N LEU A 22 -4.97 -13.44 -3.98
CA LEU A 22 -4.16 -12.26 -4.27
C LEU A 22 -4.47 -11.62 -5.64
N PRO A 23 -4.61 -12.36 -6.76
CA PRO A 23 -4.92 -11.75 -8.05
C PRO A 23 -6.23 -10.98 -8.05
N LYS A 24 -7.28 -11.54 -7.43
CA LYS A 24 -8.60 -10.90 -7.33
C LYS A 24 -8.54 -9.65 -6.45
N ALA A 25 -7.82 -9.73 -5.33
CA ALA A 25 -7.64 -8.58 -4.45
C ALA A 25 -6.85 -7.46 -5.16
N ALA A 26 -5.75 -7.78 -5.84
CA ALA A 26 -4.95 -6.82 -6.59
C ALA A 26 -5.77 -6.11 -7.67
N ALA A 27 -6.53 -6.87 -8.47
CA ALA A 27 -7.43 -6.33 -9.49
C ALA A 27 -8.51 -5.42 -8.88
N GLY A 28 -9.11 -5.81 -7.74
CA GLY A 28 -10.11 -5.00 -7.03
C GLY A 28 -9.60 -3.64 -6.57
N TRP A 29 -8.29 -3.54 -6.27
CA TRP A 29 -7.63 -2.29 -5.91
C TRP A 29 -7.02 -1.55 -7.11
N GLY A 30 -7.01 -2.16 -8.30
CA GLY A 30 -6.34 -1.61 -9.49
C GLY A 30 -4.82 -1.59 -9.38
N VAL A 31 -4.23 -2.48 -8.58
CA VAL A 31 -2.77 -2.59 -8.40
C VAL A 31 -2.20 -3.76 -9.19
N GLY A 32 -0.97 -3.59 -9.67
CA GLY A 32 -0.18 -4.63 -10.32
C GLY A 32 0.98 -5.09 -9.44
N TYR A 33 1.36 -6.35 -9.60
CA TYR A 33 2.59 -6.95 -9.09
C TYR A 33 3.13 -7.98 -10.09
N GLN A 34 4.45 -8.19 -10.09
CA GLN A 34 5.12 -9.16 -10.95
C GLN A 34 6.36 -9.70 -10.25
N TYR A 35 6.46 -11.02 -10.14
CA TYR A 35 7.69 -11.70 -9.73
C TYR A 35 8.71 -11.65 -10.86
N VAL A 36 9.96 -11.35 -10.52
CA VAL A 36 11.09 -11.28 -11.45
C VAL A 36 12.20 -12.14 -10.86
N ASP A 37 12.58 -13.19 -11.58
CA ASP A 37 13.66 -14.06 -11.14
C ASP A 37 15.00 -13.33 -11.19
N GLU A 38 15.81 -13.54 -10.16
CA GLU A 38 17.19 -13.07 -10.10
C GLU A 38 18.17 -14.23 -10.36
N LYS A 39 19.45 -13.88 -10.55
CA LYS A 39 20.51 -14.89 -10.54
C LYS A 39 20.56 -15.50 -9.13
N ASP A 40 20.75 -16.81 -9.05
CA ASP A 40 20.84 -17.61 -7.82
C ASP A 40 19.50 -18.07 -7.19
N GLY A 41 18.40 -17.99 -7.92
CA GLY A 41 17.10 -18.52 -7.49
C GLY A 41 16.37 -17.64 -6.46
N GLU A 42 16.90 -16.45 -6.22
CA GLU A 42 16.22 -15.34 -5.57
C GLU A 42 15.20 -14.72 -6.54
N TYR A 43 14.26 -13.93 -6.00
CA TYR A 43 13.32 -13.17 -6.81
C TYR A 43 13.11 -11.77 -6.24
N GLN A 44 12.84 -10.83 -7.12
CA GLN A 44 12.28 -9.53 -6.77
C GLN A 44 10.82 -9.47 -7.17
N VAL A 45 10.10 -8.49 -6.61
CA VAL A 45 8.71 -8.23 -6.96
C VAL A 45 8.58 -6.77 -7.40
N ASN A 46 8.33 -6.57 -8.69
CA ASN A 46 7.81 -5.30 -9.17
C ASN A 46 6.40 -5.12 -8.61
N HIS A 47 6.07 -3.94 -8.07
CA HIS A 47 4.74 -3.67 -7.55
C HIS A 47 4.34 -2.21 -7.73
N THR A 48 3.04 -1.95 -7.70
CA THR A 48 2.52 -0.57 -7.63
C THR A 48 3.00 0.09 -6.34
N THR A 49 3.56 1.30 -6.45
CA THR A 49 4.13 2.06 -5.32
C THR A 49 3.17 3.11 -4.75
N GLY A 50 1.97 3.23 -5.33
CA GLY A 50 0.95 4.17 -4.88
C GLY A 50 0.39 3.81 -3.50
N THR A 51 0.05 4.83 -2.71
CA THR A 51 -0.62 4.70 -1.41
C THR A 51 -2.04 5.25 -1.48
N TYR A 52 -2.97 4.53 -0.86
CA TYR A 52 -4.40 4.75 -1.00
C TYR A 52 -4.97 5.37 0.27
N LEU A 53 -5.67 6.50 0.14
CA LEU A 53 -6.50 7.08 1.20
C LEU A 53 -7.93 6.56 1.04
N VAL A 54 -8.39 5.88 2.10
CA VAL A 54 -9.71 5.25 2.16
C VAL A 54 -10.48 5.87 3.30
N ASP A 55 -11.74 6.27 3.04
CA ASP A 55 -12.60 6.87 4.05
C ASP A 55 -13.20 5.86 5.04
N ARG A 56 -13.92 6.36 6.04
CA ARG A 56 -14.55 5.54 7.09
C ARG A 56 -15.57 4.51 6.54
N VAL A 57 -16.20 4.78 5.39
CA VAL A 57 -17.19 3.88 4.78
C VAL A 57 -16.58 2.96 3.72
N GLY A 58 -15.27 3.05 3.49
CA GLY A 58 -14.51 2.17 2.59
C GLY A 58 -14.32 2.69 1.17
N ASN A 59 -14.65 3.95 0.87
CA ASN A 59 -14.41 4.51 -0.46
C ASN A 59 -12.97 4.96 -0.62
N ARG A 60 -12.36 4.61 -1.75
CA ARG A 60 -11.08 5.18 -2.19
C ARG A 60 -11.28 6.65 -2.57
N ARG A 61 -10.64 7.56 -1.83
CA ARG A 61 -10.74 9.01 -2.05
C ARG A 61 -9.58 9.56 -2.87
N LEU A 62 -8.38 9.07 -2.59
CA LEU A 62 -7.15 9.56 -3.22
C LEU A 62 -6.12 8.43 -3.36
N VAL A 63 -5.27 8.54 -4.37
CA VAL A 63 -4.06 7.74 -4.53
C VAL A 63 -2.89 8.70 -4.61
N TRP A 64 -1.97 8.62 -3.65
CA TRP A 64 -0.70 9.33 -3.72
C TRP A 64 0.32 8.46 -4.43
N ASP A 65 1.11 9.06 -5.33
CA ASP A 65 2.34 8.43 -5.77
C ASP A 65 3.41 8.47 -4.65
N TYR A 66 4.50 7.72 -4.85
CA TYR A 66 5.58 7.61 -3.86
C TYR A 66 6.28 8.95 -3.56
N LEU A 67 6.41 9.83 -4.55
CA LEU A 67 7.08 11.12 -4.39
C LEU A 67 6.20 12.10 -3.60
N GLN A 68 4.88 12.06 -3.82
CA GLN A 68 3.92 12.91 -3.12
C GLN A 68 3.92 12.66 -1.60
N LEU A 69 4.06 11.41 -1.18
CA LEU A 69 4.12 11.06 0.24
C LEU A 69 5.38 11.55 0.96
N THR A 70 6.52 11.51 0.27
CA THR A 70 7.83 11.71 0.90
C THR A 70 8.28 13.17 0.87
N THR A 71 7.71 13.99 -0.02
CA THR A 71 8.16 15.37 -0.24
C THR A 71 7.33 16.42 0.50
N ASN A 72 6.04 16.17 0.78
CA ASN A 72 5.16 17.14 1.45
C ASN A 72 4.22 16.48 2.48
N PRO A 73 4.73 16.14 3.67
CA PRO A 73 3.93 15.52 4.74
C PRO A 73 2.74 16.38 5.20
N GLN A 74 2.86 17.71 5.13
CA GLN A 74 1.80 18.63 5.53
C GLN A 74 0.60 18.52 4.59
N ARG A 75 0.84 18.37 3.28
CA ARG A 75 -0.24 18.15 2.31
C ARG A 75 -0.94 16.82 2.57
N VAL A 76 -0.19 15.76 2.83
CA VAL A 76 -0.75 14.44 3.18
C VAL A 76 -1.65 14.54 4.41
N ALA A 77 -1.21 15.27 5.45
CA ALA A 77 -2.00 15.47 6.65
C ALA A 77 -3.31 16.22 6.36
N GLN A 78 -3.30 17.24 5.50
CA GLN A 78 -4.51 17.97 5.08
C GLN A 78 -5.49 17.07 4.33
N ASP A 79 -5.01 16.29 3.36
CA ASP A 79 -5.83 15.36 2.59
C ASP A 79 -6.48 14.32 3.54
N VAL A 80 -5.76 13.85 4.56
CA VAL A 80 -6.31 12.94 5.58
C VAL A 80 -7.44 13.61 6.39
N GLN A 81 -7.26 14.86 6.85
CA GLN A 81 -8.28 15.56 7.64
C GLN A 81 -9.59 15.71 6.87
N VAL A 82 -9.54 16.04 5.57
CA VAL A 82 -10.73 16.18 4.71
C VAL A 82 -11.54 14.88 4.62
N VAL A 83 -10.89 13.72 4.79
CA VAL A 83 -11.55 12.40 4.73
C VAL A 83 -12.04 11.92 6.10
N LEU A 84 -11.63 12.58 7.18
CA LEU A 84 -12.10 12.31 8.55
C LEU A 84 -13.38 13.08 8.90
N GLU A 85 -13.62 14.22 8.26
CA GLU A 85 -14.87 15.01 8.34
C GLU A 85 -16.08 14.22 7.79
#